data_AF-A0A937I335-F1
#
_entry.id   AF-A0A937I335-F1
#
_cell.length_a   1.000
_cell.length_b   1.000
_cell.length_c   1.000
_cell.angle_alpha   90.00
_cell.angle_beta   90.00
_cell.angle_gamma   90.00
#
_symmetry.space_group_name_H-M   'P 1'
#
loop_
_entity.id
_entity.type
_entity.pdbx_description
1 polymer ?
#
loop_
_entity_poly.entity_id
_entity_poly.type
_entity_poly.pdbx_seq_one_letter_code
_entity_poly.pdbx_strand_id
1 'polypeptide(L)' 'MEDTQDEAKARQLIGHIAELESRLAHPQHWTEGENIHNAEKLRQLRFELRRRQSLGDLDPLET' A
#
# COMPACT_ATOMS: atom_id res chain seq x y z
N MET A 1 -15.59 -19.08 -3.27
CA MET A 1 -15.15 -18.06 -4.24
C MET A 1 -14.74 -16.78 -3.49
N GLU A 2 -14.14 -16.89 -2.31
CA GLU A 2 -13.80 -15.75 -1.43
C GLU A 2 -12.31 -15.41 -1.55
N ASP A 3 -11.47 -16.44 -1.73
CA ASP A 3 -10.02 -16.36 -1.90
C ASP A 3 -9.61 -15.40 -3.03
N THR A 4 -10.34 -15.41 -4.15
CA THR A 4 -10.07 -14.52 -5.30
C THR A 4 -10.35 -13.04 -5.03
N GLN A 5 -11.29 -12.74 -4.12
CA GLN A 5 -11.64 -11.36 -3.80
C GLN A 5 -10.64 -10.75 -2.81
N ASP A 6 -10.24 -11.51 -1.80
CA ASP A 6 -9.26 -11.03 -0.83
C ASP A 6 -7.85 -10.93 -1.42
N GLU A 7 -7.47 -11.85 -2.32
CA GLU A 7 -6.25 -11.73 -3.11
C GLU A 7 -6.24 -10.47 -3.99
N ALA A 8 -7.37 -10.13 -4.62
CA ALA A 8 -7.50 -8.90 -5.42
C ALA A 8 -7.34 -7.65 -4.55
N LYS A 9 -7.94 -7.61 -3.34
CA LYS A 9 -7.76 -6.50 -2.39
C LYS A 9 -6.31 -6.39 -1.91
N ALA A 10 -5.66 -7.53 -1.68
CA ALA A 10 -4.24 -7.60 -1.32
C ALA A 10 -3.34 -7.00 -2.42
N ARG A 11 -3.55 -7.40 -3.67
CA ARG A 11 -2.82 -6.84 -4.83
C ARG A 11 -3.05 -5.34 -4.99
N GLN A 12 -4.29 -4.88 -4.80
CA GLN A 12 -4.61 -3.45 -4.83
C GLN A 12 -3.90 -2.67 -3.72
N LEU A 13 -3.86 -3.21 -2.50
CA LEU A 13 -3.15 -2.61 -1.37
C LEU A 13 -1.65 -2.45 -1.68
N ILE A 14 -1.01 -3.51 -2.16
CA ILE A 14 0.42 -3.51 -2.53
C ILE A 14 0.68 -2.52 -3.68
N GLY A 15 -0.17 -2.53 -4.71
CA GLY A 15 -0.05 -1.60 -5.84
C GLY A 15 -0.15 -0.14 -5.40
N HIS A 16 -1.10 0.18 -4.52
CA HIS A 16 -1.29 1.55 -4.02
C HIS A 16 -0.10 2.01 -3.16
N ILE A 17 0.49 1.11 -2.37
CA ILE A 17 1.72 1.39 -1.62
C ILE A 17 2.86 1.73 -2.58
N ALA A 18 3.12 0.88 -3.59
CA ALA A 18 4.18 1.09 -4.56
C ALA A 18 4.01 2.41 -5.36
N GLU A 19 2.78 2.74 -5.74
CA GLU A 19 2.45 3.99 -6.42
C GLU A 19 2.78 5.22 -5.55
N LEU A 20 2.37 5.22 -4.27
CA LEU A 20 2.67 6.32 -3.35
C LEU A 20 4.16 6.42 -3.05
N GLU A 21 4.87 5.30 -2.88
CA GLU A 21 6.32 5.27 -2.69
C GLU A 21 7.06 5.90 -3.88
N SER A 22 6.69 5.52 -5.10
CA SER A 22 7.27 6.07 -6.32
C SER A 22 7.04 7.58 -6.43
N ARG A 23 5.82 8.04 -6.15
CA ARG A 23 5.48 9.47 -6.26
C ARG A 23 6.10 10.32 -5.14
N LEU A 24 6.22 9.80 -3.92
CA LEU A 24 6.91 10.49 -2.83
C LEU A 24 8.43 10.56 -3.07
N ALA A 25 9.02 9.58 -3.77
CA ALA A 25 10.41 9.65 -4.22
C ALA A 25 10.63 10.69 -5.34
N HIS A 26 9.58 11.04 -6.09
CA HIS A 26 9.60 12.01 -7.19
C HIS A 26 8.49 13.06 -7.04
N PRO A 27 8.59 13.99 -6.08
CA PRO A 27 7.50 14.89 -5.67
C PRO A 27 7.14 15.99 -6.69
N GLN A 28 7.47 15.83 -7.98
CA GLN A 28 7.27 16.82 -9.03
C GLN A 28 5.78 17.09 -9.33
N HIS A 29 4.89 16.18 -8.93
CA HIS A 29 3.47 16.22 -9.30
C HIS A 29 2.54 16.68 -8.18
N TRP A 30 3.04 16.93 -6.98
CA TRP A 30 2.21 17.24 -5.81
C TRP A 30 2.68 18.51 -5.10
N THR A 31 1.69 19.28 -4.65
CA THR A 31 1.94 20.37 -3.70
C THR A 31 2.45 19.81 -2.36
N GLU A 32 3.02 20.67 -1.53
CA GLU A 32 3.53 20.28 -0.21
C GLU A 32 2.43 19.66 0.68
N GLY A 33 1.21 20.23 0.65
CA GLY A 33 0.06 19.69 1.38
C GLY A 33 -0.37 18.31 0.89
N GLU A 34 -0.35 18.09 -0.42
CA GLU A 34 -0.62 16.77 -1.01
C GLU A 34 0.46 15.76 -0.66
N ASN A 35 1.73 16.15 -0.66
CA ASN A 35 2.84 15.30 -0.23
C ASN A 35 2.67 14.84 1.22
N ILE A 36 2.32 15.75 2.14
CA ILE A 36 2.08 15.41 3.54
C ILE A 36 0.92 14.41 3.66
N HIS A 37 -0.19 14.67 2.96
CA HIS A 37 -1.35 13.77 2.99
C HIS A 37 -1.02 12.39 2.42
N ASN A 38 -0.30 12.33 1.31
CA ASN A 38 0.11 11.08 0.66
C ASN A 38 1.12 10.30 1.51
N ALA A 39 2.02 10.97 2.23
CA ALA A 39 2.94 10.35 3.16
C ALA A 39 2.22 9.69 4.35
N GLU A 40 1.22 10.37 4.93
CA GLU A 40 0.40 9.78 5.99
C GLU A 40 -0.45 8.61 5.48
N LYS A 41 -1.02 8.75 4.27
CA LYS A 41 -1.74 7.65 3.62
C LYS A 41 -0.84 6.44 3.39
N LEU A 42 0.38 6.63 2.90
CA LEU A 42 1.36 5.55 2.75
C LEU A 42 1.67 4.87 4.09
N ARG A 43 1.81 5.63 5.17
CA ARG A 43 2.04 5.10 6.52
C ARG A 43 0.88 4.20 6.97
N GLN A 44 -0.36 4.62 6.73
CA GLN A 44 -1.56 3.83 7.05
C GLN A 44 -1.64 2.53 6.23
N LEU A 45 -1.39 2.61 4.92
CA LEU A 45 -1.41 1.42 4.05
C LEU A 45 -0.33 0.41 4.43
N ARG A 46 0.89 0.87 4.75
CA ARG A 46 1.98 0.00 5.25
C ARG A 46 1.63 -0.65 6.59
N PHE A 47 0.90 0.04 7.45
CA PHE A 47 0.41 -0.54 8.70
C PHE A 47 -0.62 -1.65 8.45
N GLU A 48 -1.60 -1.40 7.57
CA GLU A 48 -2.58 -2.41 7.18
C GLU A 48 -1.94 -3.62 6.49
N LEU A 49 -0.93 -3.40 5.62
CA LEU A 49 -0.18 -4.47 4.99
C LEU A 49 0.49 -5.38 6.04
N ARG A 50 1.21 -4.79 7.00
CA ARG A 50 1.84 -5.55 8.10
C ARG A 50 0.80 -6.28 8.95
N ARG A 51 -0.34 -5.65 9.22
CA ARG A 51 -1.43 -6.27 9.97
C ARG A 51 -1.94 -7.52 9.25
N ARG A 52 -2.22 -7.44 7.95
CA ARG A 52 -2.66 -8.59 7.14
C ARG A 52 -1.62 -9.70 7.05
N GLN A 53 -0.35 -9.34 6.87
CA GLN A 53 0.76 -10.31 6.91
C GLN A 53 0.84 -11.03 8.25
N SER A 54 0.65 -10.32 9.37
CA SER A 54 0.65 -10.93 10.70
C SER A 54 -0.55 -11.85 10.97
N LEU A 55 -1.65 -11.65 10.26
CA LEU A 55 -2.85 -12.48 10.34
C LEU A 55 -2.80 -13.70 9.40
N GLY A 56 -1.80 -13.78 8.53
CA GLY A 56 -1.72 -14.82 7.49
C GLY A 56 -2.64 -14.59 6.30
N ASP A 57 -3.30 -13.42 6.21
CA ASP A 57 -4.19 -13.03 5.09
C ASP A 57 -3.41 -12.69 3.81
N LEU A 58 -2.12 -12.42 3.97
CA LEU A 58 -1.20 -12.06 2.91
C LEU A 58 0.06 -12.86 3.15
N ASP A 59 0.26 -13.92 2.37
CA ASP A 59 1.56 -14.56 2.31
C ASP A 59 2.59 -13.48 1.95
N PRO A 60 3.70 -13.37 2.70
CA PRO A 60 4.80 -12.52 2.30
C PRO A 60 5.23 -13.05 0.93
N LEU A 61 4.91 -12.29 -0.13
CA LEU A 61 5.31 -12.58 -1.50
C LEU A 61 6.69 -13.25 -1.49
N GLU A 62 6.72 -14.51 -1.91
CA GLU A 62 7.95 -15.14 -2.38
C GLU A 62 8.62 -14.12 -3.31
N THR A 63 9.77 -13.61 -2.86
CA THR A 63 10.64 -12.74 -3.64
C THR A 63 11.66 -13.58 -4.36
#